data_AF-A0A3C0UEQ3-F1
#
_entry.id   AF-A0A3C0UEQ3-F1
#
_cell.length_a   1.000
_cell.length_b   1.000
_cell.length_c   1.000
_cell.angle_alpha   90.00
_cell.angle_beta   90.00
_cell.angle_gamma   90.00
#
_symmetry.space_group_name_H-M   'P 1'
#
loop_
_entity.id
_entity.type
_entity.pdbx_description
1 polymer ?
#
loop_
_entity_poly.entity_id
_entity_poly.type
_entity_poly.pdbx_seq_one_letter_code
_entity_poly.pdbx_strand_id
1 'polypeptide(L)'
;MQYIAKRGYRQMSNKQIYGPAARYNHNKHVVRNINHQFREQLTTGQRIADKVATIVGSWPFIIYQSIIITIWMATNVYLFYLSATGTDFFKSWDPYPFILLNLVLSFQAAYTGPVVMMSQNRQSEKDRLMAEQDYQINKTAEEEIKIIMEHLVHQDAIMAQILTRLEKLEQNNDKR
;
A
#
# COMPACT_ATOMS: atom_id res chain seq x y z
N MET A 1 9.91 4.31 -44.95
CA MET A 1 10.25 3.84 -43.58
C MET A 1 10.72 2.37 -43.59
N GLN A 2 11.71 1.97 -44.41
CA GLN A 2 12.14 0.55 -44.53
C GLN A 2 13.66 0.36 -44.69
N TYR A 3 14.50 1.33 -44.28
CA TYR A 3 15.92 1.32 -44.65
C TYR A 3 16.93 1.21 -43.49
N ILE A 4 16.51 0.88 -42.27
CA ILE A 4 17.44 0.84 -41.11
C ILE A 4 17.79 -0.59 -40.64
N ALA A 5 17.11 -1.63 -41.13
CA ALA A 5 17.23 -2.97 -40.53
C ALA A 5 18.31 -3.89 -41.13
N LYS A 6 19.03 -3.52 -42.20
CA LYS A 6 19.86 -4.47 -42.97
C LYS A 6 21.39 -4.38 -42.82
N ARG A 7 21.95 -3.50 -41.98
CA ARG A 7 23.42 -3.29 -41.90
C ARG A 7 24.15 -3.94 -40.72
N GLY A 8 23.49 -4.75 -39.88
CA GLY A 8 24.10 -5.32 -38.66
C GLY A 8 24.40 -6.82 -38.63
N TYR A 9 24.21 -7.58 -39.72
CA TYR A 9 24.20 -9.06 -39.65
C TYR A 9 25.40 -9.76 -40.32
N ARG A 10 26.55 -9.09 -40.44
CA ARG A 10 27.78 -9.74 -40.92
C ARG A 10 28.65 -10.10 -39.72
N GLN A 11 28.73 -11.41 -39.47
CA GLN A 11 29.68 -12.10 -38.58
C GLN A 11 29.34 -12.05 -37.08
N MET A 12 28.45 -12.94 -36.63
CA MET A 12 28.42 -13.34 -35.23
C MET A 12 29.62 -14.25 -34.95
N SER A 13 30.64 -13.69 -34.30
CA SER A 13 31.80 -14.41 -33.76
C SER A 13 31.36 -15.53 -32.80
N ASN A 14 32.13 -16.63 -32.74
CA ASN A 14 31.89 -17.87 -31.97
C ASN A 14 31.61 -17.67 -30.46
N LYS A 15 31.71 -16.44 -29.95
CA LYS A 15 31.37 -16.03 -28.57
C LYS A 15 29.88 -15.70 -28.37
N GLN A 16 29.06 -15.76 -29.41
CA GLN A 16 27.68 -15.23 -29.46
C GLN A 16 26.58 -16.31 -29.55
N ILE A 17 26.75 -17.47 -28.91
CA ILE A 17 25.69 -18.50 -28.85
C ILE A 17 24.62 -18.14 -27.80
N TYR A 18 25.01 -17.37 -26.78
CA TYR A 18 24.13 -16.96 -25.69
C TYR A 18 23.30 -15.73 -26.09
N GLY A 19 21.97 -15.89 -26.07
CA GLY A 19 21.05 -14.77 -26.32
C GLY A 19 21.00 -13.74 -25.18
N PRO A 20 20.30 -12.61 -25.38
CA PRO A 20 20.26 -11.47 -24.45
C PRO A 20 19.97 -11.84 -22.98
N ALA A 21 18.99 -12.71 -22.74
CA ALA A 21 18.62 -13.17 -21.39
C ALA A 21 19.74 -13.92 -20.65
N ALA A 22 20.61 -14.64 -21.36
CA ALA A 22 21.70 -15.39 -20.74
C ALA A 22 22.83 -14.50 -20.17
N ARG A 23 22.83 -13.20 -20.54
CA ARG A 23 23.75 -12.20 -19.99
C ARG A 23 23.13 -11.40 -18.85
N TYR A 24 21.82 -11.51 -18.66
CA TYR A 24 21.14 -10.81 -17.60
C TYR A 24 21.38 -11.51 -16.27
N ASN A 25 22.00 -10.82 -15.33
CA ASN A 25 22.16 -11.29 -13.97
C ASN A 25 20.97 -10.77 -13.17
N HIS A 26 20.14 -11.68 -12.68
CA HIS A 26 19.07 -11.34 -11.75
C HIS A 26 19.70 -10.96 -10.41
N ASN A 27 20.02 -9.68 -10.25
CA ASN A 27 20.50 -9.18 -8.97
C ASN A 27 19.31 -9.19 -8.00
N LYS A 28 19.43 -9.98 -6.92
CA LYS A 28 18.35 -10.24 -5.97
C LYS A 28 17.74 -8.93 -5.48
N HIS A 29 16.52 -8.65 -5.90
CA HIS A 29 15.68 -7.68 -5.20
C HIS A 29 15.47 -8.22 -3.79
N VAL A 30 16.20 -7.67 -2.82
CA VAL A 30 15.86 -7.86 -1.42
C VAL A 30 14.50 -7.19 -1.29
N VAL A 31 13.43 -7.99 -1.26
CA VAL A 31 12.09 -7.52 -0.88
C VAL A 31 12.24 -6.98 0.53
N ARG A 32 12.53 -5.68 0.63
CA ARG A 32 12.76 -5.04 1.91
C ARG A 32 11.38 -5.00 2.55
N ASN A 33 11.25 -5.67 3.69
CA ASN A 33 9.97 -5.67 4.40
C ASN A 33 9.78 -4.28 5.01
N ILE A 34 9.14 -3.38 4.26
CA ILE A 34 8.86 -1.98 4.67
C ILE A 34 8.16 -1.95 6.02
N ASN A 35 7.33 -2.96 6.32
CA ASN A 35 6.62 -3.05 7.59
C ASN A 35 7.57 -3.18 8.80
N HIS A 36 8.73 -3.82 8.65
CA HIS A 36 9.70 -3.97 9.74
C HIS A 36 10.40 -2.66 10.07
N GLN A 37 10.86 -1.94 9.05
CA GLN A 37 11.52 -0.64 9.25
C GLN A 37 10.58 0.40 9.85
N PHE A 38 9.32 0.37 9.45
CA PHE A 38 8.31 1.29 9.96
C PHE A 38 7.94 1.00 11.42
N ARG A 39 7.91 -0.28 11.83
CA ARG A 39 7.57 -0.68 13.22
C ARG A 39 8.70 -0.42 14.21
N GLU A 40 9.95 -0.51 13.77
CA GLU A 40 11.13 -0.30 14.63
C GLU A 40 11.32 1.17 15.04
N GLN A 41 10.74 2.12 14.29
CA GLN A 41 10.83 3.56 14.59
C GLN A 41 9.65 4.10 15.41
N LEU A 42 8.66 3.26 15.76
CA LEU A 42 7.47 3.73 16.49
C LEU A 42 7.79 4.01 17.96
N THR A 43 7.72 5.29 18.32
CA THR A 43 7.73 5.74 19.71
C THR A 43 6.48 5.26 20.46
N THR A 44 6.56 5.16 21.79
CA THR A 44 5.44 4.74 22.64
C THR A 44 4.20 5.62 22.45
N GLY A 45 4.38 6.94 22.28
CA GLY A 45 3.28 7.88 22.02
C GLY A 45 2.58 7.62 20.69
N GLN A 46 3.34 7.32 19.63
CA GLN A 46 2.77 6.95 18.33
C GLN A 46 1.97 5.64 18.40
N ARG A 47 2.43 4.65 19.18
CA ARG A 47 1.67 3.40 19.37
C ARG A 47 0.33 3.62 20.07
N ILE A 48 0.28 4.57 21.01
CA ILE A 48 -0.95 4.91 21.73
C ILE A 48 -1.91 5.66 20.80
N ALA A 49 -1.41 6.65 20.05
CA ALA A 49 -2.21 7.39 19.07
C ALA A 49 -2.93 6.45 18.08
N ASP A 50 -2.29 5.36 17.68
CA ASP A 50 -2.84 4.40 16.70
C ASP A 50 -3.97 3.59 17.25
N LYS A 51 -3.78 3.11 18.48
CA LYS A 51 -4.82 2.40 19.20
C LYS A 51 -6.01 3.31 19.37
N VAL A 52 -5.79 4.57 19.79
CA VAL A 52 -6.86 5.55 19.96
C VAL A 52 -7.56 5.83 18.63
N ALA A 53 -6.83 6.09 17.55
CA ALA A 53 -7.41 6.36 16.23
C ALA A 53 -8.21 5.15 15.69
N THR A 54 -7.72 3.92 15.90
CA THR A 54 -8.41 2.69 15.49
C THR A 54 -9.70 2.48 16.29
N ILE A 55 -9.68 2.79 17.59
CA ILE A 55 -10.86 2.68 18.46
C ILE A 55 -11.89 3.75 18.07
N VAL A 56 -11.48 5.01 17.93
CA VAL A 56 -12.37 6.14 17.62
C VAL A 56 -12.97 6.03 16.23
N GLY A 57 -12.24 5.45 15.27
CA GLY A 57 -12.74 5.19 13.91
C GLY A 57 -13.66 3.97 13.76
N SER A 58 -13.98 3.27 14.86
CA SER A 58 -14.75 2.03 14.80
C SER A 58 -16.26 2.25 15.01
N TRP A 59 -17.09 1.53 14.25
CA TRP A 59 -18.54 1.48 14.44
C TRP A 59 -19.01 1.15 15.87
N PRO A 60 -18.43 0.15 16.58
CA PRO A 60 -18.84 -0.16 17.95
C PRO A 60 -18.53 0.97 18.94
N PHE A 61 -17.49 1.78 18.73
CA PHE A 61 -17.19 2.93 19.58
C PHE A 61 -18.31 3.97 19.55
N ILE A 62 -18.83 4.27 18.36
CA ILE A 62 -19.94 5.22 18.19
C ILE A 62 -21.18 4.74 18.96
N ILE A 63 -21.52 3.47 18.85
CA ILE A 63 -22.68 2.88 19.55
C ILE A 63 -22.49 3.00 21.08
N TYR A 64 -21.32 2.62 21.59
CA TYR A 64 -21.02 2.69 23.02
C TYR A 64 -21.07 4.13 23.55
N GLN A 65 -20.48 5.09 22.81
CA GLN A 65 -20.50 6.51 23.13
C GLN A 65 -21.93 7.06 23.16
N SER A 66 -22.77 6.70 22.17
CA SER A 66 -24.18 7.11 22.13
C SER A 66 -24.98 6.55 23.32
N ILE A 67 -24.72 5.30 23.73
CA ILE A 67 -25.37 4.70 24.91
C ILE A 67 -24.99 5.45 26.18
N ILE A 68 -23.70 5.75 26.39
CA ILE A 68 -23.25 6.51 27.56
C ILE A 68 -23.92 7.88 27.62
N ILE A 69 -23.93 8.62 26.50
CA ILE A 69 -24.55 9.94 26.43
C ILE A 69 -26.05 9.84 26.75
N THR A 70 -26.73 8.85 26.19
CA THR A 70 -28.17 8.63 26.42
C THR A 70 -28.46 8.29 27.88
N ILE A 71 -27.66 7.41 28.49
CA ILE A 71 -27.79 7.06 29.92
C ILE A 71 -27.54 8.30 30.79
N TRP A 72 -26.49 9.07 30.50
CA TRP A 72 -26.17 10.29 31.25
C TRP A 72 -27.30 11.32 31.20
N MET A 73 -27.85 11.56 30.00
CA MET A 73 -28.99 12.44 29.82
C MET A 73 -30.22 11.91 30.58
N ALA A 74 -30.53 10.62 30.45
CA ALA A 74 -31.67 10.00 31.14
C ALA A 74 -31.56 10.10 32.67
N THR A 75 -30.39 9.84 33.24
CA THR A 75 -30.14 9.96 34.68
C THR A 75 -30.30 11.41 35.15
N ASN A 76 -29.75 12.41 34.44
CA ASN A 76 -29.87 13.80 34.85
C ASN A 76 -31.30 14.35 34.73
N VAL A 77 -32.05 13.94 33.69
CA VAL A 77 -33.47 14.27 33.54
C VAL A 77 -34.33 13.61 34.63
N TYR A 78 -34.07 12.34 34.94
CA TYR A 78 -34.76 11.63 36.02
C TYR A 78 -34.52 12.29 37.39
N LEU A 79 -33.27 12.67 37.69
CA LEU A 79 -32.93 13.40 38.91
C LEU A 79 -33.57 14.79 38.96
N PHE A 80 -33.68 15.49 37.83
CA PHE A 80 -34.42 16.76 37.76
C PHE A 80 -35.91 16.57 38.07
N TYR A 81 -36.56 15.58 37.46
CA TYR A 81 -37.97 15.27 37.73
C TYR A 81 -38.22 14.89 39.20
N LEU A 82 -37.33 14.11 39.81
CA LEU A 82 -37.41 13.75 41.23
C LEU A 82 -37.24 14.99 42.14
N SER A 83 -36.29 15.88 41.81
CA SER A 83 -36.07 17.12 42.55
C SER A 83 -37.26 18.08 42.49
N ALA A 84 -38.02 18.07 41.38
CA ALA A 84 -39.24 18.87 41.23
C ALA A 84 -40.43 18.34 42.05
N THR A 85 -40.40 17.09 42.51
CA THR A 85 -41.52 16.43 43.21
C THR A 85 -41.38 16.49 44.75
N GLY A 86 -40.52 17.35 45.29
CA GLY A 86 -40.49 17.71 46.71
C GLY A 86 -39.55 16.90 47.61
N THR A 87 -38.59 16.17 47.03
CA THR A 87 -37.55 15.49 47.81
C THR A 87 -36.21 16.23 47.63
N ASP A 88 -35.88 17.14 48.56
CA ASP A 88 -34.65 17.98 48.56
C ASP A 88 -33.33 17.18 48.63
N PHE A 89 -33.39 15.85 48.64
CA PHE A 89 -32.22 14.99 48.83
C PHE A 89 -31.40 14.76 47.55
N PHE A 90 -31.99 14.93 46.36
CA PHE A 90 -31.31 14.70 45.08
C PHE A 90 -31.27 15.97 44.22
N LYS A 91 -30.23 16.78 44.44
CA LYS A 91 -29.94 17.93 43.57
C LYS A 91 -29.40 17.42 42.22
N SER A 92 -30.00 17.87 41.12
CA SER A 92 -29.53 17.52 39.77
C SER A 92 -28.06 17.97 39.58
N TRP A 93 -27.18 17.03 39.20
CA TRP A 93 -25.74 17.26 39.10
C TRP A 93 -25.39 18.06 37.83
N ASP A 94 -26.09 17.83 36.71
CA ASP A 94 -25.93 18.58 35.47
C ASP A 94 -27.31 18.98 34.90
N PRO A 95 -27.92 20.08 35.41
CA PRO A 95 -29.20 20.58 34.91
C PRO A 95 -29.11 21.01 33.43
N TYR A 96 -30.23 20.94 32.71
CA TYR A 96 -30.34 21.49 31.36
C TYR A 96 -29.84 22.95 31.35
N PRO A 97 -28.85 23.33 30.51
CA PRO A 97 -28.45 22.75 29.21
C PRO A 97 -27.27 21.75 29.19
N PHE A 98 -26.98 21.02 30.28
CA PHE A 98 -25.91 20.01 30.37
C PHE A 98 -24.48 20.55 30.12
N ILE A 99 -24.05 21.51 30.94
CA ILE A 99 -22.77 22.21 30.75
C ILE A 99 -21.56 21.28 30.90
N LEU A 100 -21.63 20.29 31.81
CA LEU A 100 -20.52 19.36 32.04
C LEU A 100 -20.37 18.39 30.87
N LEU A 101 -21.49 17.84 30.38
CA LEU A 101 -21.48 16.99 29.19
C LEU A 101 -20.94 17.74 27.98
N ASN A 102 -21.36 19.00 27.79
CA ASN A 102 -20.86 19.83 26.69
C ASN A 102 -19.34 20.08 26.79
N LEU A 103 -18.84 20.38 27.99
CA LEU A 103 -17.41 20.59 28.24
C LEU A 103 -16.59 19.33 27.91
N VAL A 104 -17.04 18.17 28.40
CA VAL A 104 -16.36 16.88 28.17
C VAL A 104 -16.34 16.52 26.69
N LEU A 105 -17.48 16.65 26.00
CA LEU A 105 -17.55 16.36 24.56
C LEU A 105 -16.68 17.32 23.73
N SER A 106 -16.65 18.60 24.08
CA SER A 106 -15.81 19.60 23.41
C SER A 106 -14.33 19.28 23.59
N PHE A 107 -13.91 18.92 24.81
CA PHE A 107 -12.55 18.48 25.08
C PHE A 107 -12.21 17.18 24.32
N GLN A 108 -13.10 16.19 24.34
CA GLN A 108 -12.94 14.95 23.60
C GLN A 108 -12.73 15.19 22.09
N ALA A 109 -13.55 16.04 21.48
CA ALA A 109 -13.44 16.40 20.07
C ALA A 109 -12.11 17.12 19.76
N ALA A 110 -11.70 18.06 20.62
CA ALA A 110 -10.46 18.81 20.46
C ALA A 110 -9.21 17.91 20.44
N TYR A 111 -9.17 16.85 21.24
CA TYR A 111 -8.07 15.88 21.22
C TYR A 111 -8.19 14.81 20.12
N THR A 112 -9.43 14.48 19.73
CA THR A 112 -9.67 13.46 18.71
C THR A 112 -9.11 13.88 17.34
N GLY A 113 -9.35 15.13 16.92
CA GLY A 113 -8.91 15.63 15.60
C GLY A 113 -7.40 15.46 15.37
N PRO A 114 -6.52 15.98 16.23
CA PRO A 114 -5.08 15.83 16.11
C PRO A 114 -4.60 14.39 16.17
N VAL A 115 -5.17 13.55 17.06
CA VAL A 115 -4.78 12.14 17.18
C VAL A 115 -5.12 11.36 15.91
N VAL A 116 -6.32 11.59 15.37
CA VAL A 116 -6.74 11.01 14.09
C VAL A 116 -5.84 11.50 12.96
N MET A 117 -5.55 12.81 12.90
CA MET A 117 -4.68 13.39 11.88
C MET A 117 -3.24 12.85 11.95
N MET A 118 -2.70 12.64 13.16
CA MET A 118 -1.38 12.02 13.34
C MET A 118 -1.37 10.57 12.83
N SER A 119 -2.42 9.80 13.14
CA SER A 119 -2.54 8.42 12.64
C SER A 119 -2.69 8.39 11.12
N GLN A 120 -3.49 9.30 10.54
CA GLN A 120 -3.67 9.44 9.09
C GLN A 120 -2.38 9.84 8.38
N ASN A 121 -1.67 10.87 8.87
CA ASN A 121 -0.40 11.32 8.29
C ASN A 121 0.60 10.17 8.27
N ARG A 122 0.67 9.38 9.34
CA ARG A 122 1.55 8.22 9.39
C ARG A 122 1.12 7.09 8.45
N GLN A 123 -0.17 6.79 8.35
CA GLN A 123 -0.66 5.82 7.37
C GLN A 123 -0.30 6.25 5.94
N SER A 124 -0.47 7.54 5.64
CA SER A 124 -0.12 8.10 4.32
C SER A 124 1.37 7.99 4.00
N GLU A 125 2.24 8.16 5.00
CA GLU A 125 3.69 8.00 4.84
C GLU A 125 4.04 6.54 4.53
N LYS A 126 3.42 5.59 5.23
CA LYS A 126 3.57 4.16 4.97
C LYS A 126 3.12 3.81 3.55
N ASP A 127 1.95 4.30 3.15
CA ASP A 127 1.39 4.04 1.82
C ASP A 127 2.27 4.64 0.72
N ARG A 128 2.87 5.82 0.95
CA ARG A 128 3.84 6.44 0.04
C ARG A 128 5.09 5.58 -0.12
N LEU A 129 5.65 5.07 0.97
CA LEU A 129 6.83 4.20 0.92
C LEU A 129 6.54 2.87 0.19
N MET A 130 5.35 2.30 0.42
CA MET A 130 4.89 1.12 -0.32
C MET A 130 4.77 1.40 -1.81
N ALA A 131 4.13 2.52 -2.18
CA ALA A 131 3.98 2.92 -3.57
C ALA A 131 5.33 3.14 -4.28
N GLU A 132 6.32 3.73 -3.59
CA GLU A 132 7.67 3.91 -4.14
C GLU A 132 8.36 2.56 -4.37
N GLN A 133 8.25 1.61 -3.43
CA GLN A 133 8.82 0.28 -3.62
C GLN A 133 8.14 -0.47 -4.77
N ASP A 134 6.82 -0.43 -4.86
CA ASP A 134 6.06 -1.04 -5.94
C ASP A 134 6.44 -0.43 -7.30
N TYR A 135 6.68 0.87 -7.35
CA TYR A 135 7.18 1.55 -8.54
C TYR A 135 8.55 1.02 -8.99
N GLN A 136 9.50 0.83 -8.07
CA GLN A 136 10.83 0.28 -8.40
C GLN A 136 10.76 -1.19 -8.86
N ILE A 137 9.89 -2.00 -8.24
CA ILE A 137 9.64 -3.37 -8.67
C ILE A 137 9.07 -3.37 -10.09
N ASN A 138 8.06 -2.53 -10.37
CA ASN A 138 7.46 -2.44 -11.69
C ASN A 138 8.44 -2.01 -12.77
N LYS A 139 9.31 -1.02 -12.49
CA LYS A 139 10.38 -0.63 -13.41
C LYS A 139 11.32 -1.77 -13.73
N THR A 140 11.72 -2.53 -12.71
CA THR A 140 12.63 -3.65 -12.93
C THR A 140 11.94 -4.76 -13.71
N ALA A 141 10.68 -5.05 -13.40
CA ALA A 141 9.88 -6.01 -14.16
C ALA A 141 9.74 -5.59 -15.63
N GLU A 142 9.57 -4.31 -15.92
CA GLU A 142 9.55 -3.78 -17.29
C GLU A 142 10.88 -4.05 -18.02
N GLU A 143 12.02 -3.81 -17.36
CA GLU A 143 13.34 -4.12 -17.90
C GLU A 143 13.53 -5.62 -18.15
N GLU A 144 13.14 -6.48 -17.21
CA GLU A 144 13.20 -7.93 -17.35
C GLU A 144 12.35 -8.43 -18.53
N ILE A 145 11.12 -7.92 -18.66
CA ILE A 145 10.23 -8.23 -19.78
C ILE A 145 10.86 -7.80 -21.10
N LYS A 146 11.48 -6.63 -21.16
CA LYS A 146 12.18 -6.15 -22.36
C LYS A 146 13.29 -7.10 -22.78
N ILE A 147 14.10 -7.58 -21.83
CA ILE A 147 15.19 -8.51 -22.10
C ILE A 147 14.66 -9.85 -22.59
N ILE A 148 13.54 -10.33 -22.02
CA ILE A 148 12.86 -11.54 -22.49
C ILE A 148 12.37 -11.35 -23.94
N MET A 149 11.75 -10.22 -24.26
CA MET A 149 11.33 -9.91 -25.64
C MET A 149 12.52 -9.88 -26.60
N GLU A 150 13.63 -9.25 -26.23
CA GLU A 150 14.86 -9.25 -27.03
C GLU A 150 15.42 -10.66 -27.21
N HIS A 151 15.31 -11.51 -26.19
CA HIS A 151 15.73 -12.91 -26.27
C HIS A 151 14.87 -13.73 -27.21
N LEU A 152 13.55 -13.55 -27.20
CA LEU A 152 12.63 -14.21 -28.13
C LEU A 152 12.94 -13.84 -29.58
N VAL A 153 13.12 -12.55 -29.87
CA VAL A 153 13.51 -12.08 -31.21
C VAL A 153 14.86 -12.67 -31.64
N HIS A 154 15.80 -12.81 -30.71
CA HIS A 154 17.08 -13.47 -30.98
C HIS A 154 16.91 -14.95 -31.33
N GLN A 155 16.06 -15.69 -30.60
CA GLN A 155 15.75 -17.09 -30.90
C GLN A 155 15.11 -17.24 -32.28
N ASP A 156 14.13 -16.39 -32.63
CA ASP A 156 13.50 -16.37 -33.95
C ASP A 156 14.53 -16.21 -35.07
N ALA A 157 15.50 -15.31 -34.88
CA ALA A 157 16.57 -15.09 -35.84
C ALA A 157 17.52 -16.29 -35.99
N ILE A 158 17.80 -17.03 -34.91
CA ILE A 158 18.58 -18.27 -34.96
C ILE A 158 17.80 -19.36 -35.69
N MET A 159 16.52 -19.54 -35.37
CA MET A 159 15.65 -20.53 -36.02
C MET A 159 15.57 -20.29 -37.53
N ALA A 160 15.41 -19.03 -37.96
CA ALA A 160 15.42 -18.67 -39.37
C ALA A 160 16.76 -19.05 -40.07
N GLN A 161 17.90 -18.80 -39.42
CA GLN A 161 19.21 -19.17 -39.96
C GLN A 161 19.40 -20.68 -40.09
N ILE A 162 18.90 -21.46 -39.11
CA ILE A 162 18.95 -22.92 -39.15
C ILE A 162 18.13 -23.44 -40.33
N LEU A 163 16.89 -22.95 -40.51
CA LEU A 163 16.03 -23.32 -41.63
C LEU A 163 16.70 -23.03 -42.98
N THR A 164 17.28 -21.84 -43.17
CA THR A 164 18.00 -21.51 -44.40
C THR A 164 19.22 -22.40 -44.65
N ARG A 165 19.92 -22.83 -43.59
CA ARG A 165 21.05 -23.76 -43.73
C ARG A 165 20.58 -25.16 -44.12
N LEU A 166 19.48 -25.65 -43.54
CA LEU A 166 18.89 -26.94 -43.89
C LEU A 166 18.46 -26.96 -45.37
N GLU A 167 17.77 -25.92 -45.83
CA GLU A 167 17.35 -25.81 -47.24
C GLU A 167 18.55 -25.84 -48.20
N LYS A 168 19.65 -25.13 -47.86
CA LYS A 168 20.88 -25.17 -48.65
C LYS A 168 21.54 -26.54 -48.67
N LEU A 169 21.47 -27.28 -47.56
CA LEU A 169 22.03 -28.63 -47.47
C LEU A 169 21.21 -29.61 -48.31
N GLU A 170 19.88 -29.54 -48.27
CA GLU A 170 19.00 -30.34 -49.14
C GLU A 170 19.29 -30.09 -50.62
N GLN A 171 19.35 -28.82 -51.05
CA GLN A 171 19.64 -28.47 -52.45
C GLN A 171 21.03 -28.93 -52.93
N ASN A 172 21.99 -29.07 -52.02
CA ASN A 172 23.35 -29.53 -52.37
C ASN A 172 23.43 -31.07 -52.40
N ASN A 173 22.54 -31.74 -51.67
CA ASN A 173 22.42 -33.20 -51.68
C ASN A 173 21.66 -33.69 -52.93
N ASP A 174 20.65 -32.95 -53.38
CA ASP A 174 19.92 -33.22 -54.64
C ASP A 174 20.76 -33.02 -55.92
N LYS A 175 21.93 -32.37 -55.80
CA LYS A 175 22.86 -32.13 -56.92
C LYS A 175 24.00 -33.15 -57.01
N ARG A 176 24.08 -34.09 -56.08
CA ARG A 176 25.07 -35.18 -56.05
C ARG A 176 24.43 -36.48 -56.50
#